data_AF-A0A4P5VNY4-F1
#
_entry.id   AF-A0A4P5VNY4-F1
#
_cell.length_a   1.000
_cell.length_b   1.000
_cell.length_c   1.000
_cell.angle_alpha   90.00
_cell.angle_beta   90.00
_cell.angle_gamma   90.00
#
_symmetry.space_group_name_H-M   'P 1'
#
loop_
_entity.id
_entity.type
_entity.pdbx_description
1 polymer ?
#
loop_
_entity_poly.entity_id
_entity_poly.type
_entity_poly.pdbx_seq_one_letter_code
_entity_poly.pdbx_strand_id
1 'polypeptide(L)'
;MTDSCPSGCRRQPTPAVPLAAAKNQLSALVARVEQGEEIAITRRGVPVVRLVPESGERNGPAGRHERVVLALERLQQLRSGVVLEGDLGLIAREGLD
;
A
#
# COMPACT_ATOMS: atom_id res chain seq x y z
N MET A 1 7.10 28.30 17.71
CA MET A 1 8.08 27.46 16.97
C MET A 1 7.37 26.15 16.65
N THR A 2 6.53 26.19 15.62
CA THR A 2 5.70 25.08 15.16
C THR A 2 6.22 24.67 13.80
N ASP A 3 6.95 23.54 13.74
CA ASP A 3 7.31 22.93 12.46
C ASP A 3 6.10 22.14 11.96
N SER A 4 5.27 22.85 11.20
CA SER A 4 4.22 22.30 10.38
C SER A 4 4.90 21.68 9.15
N CYS A 5 5.08 20.37 9.14
CA CYS A 5 5.50 19.63 7.94
C CYS A 5 4.25 19.33 7.09
N PRO A 6 4.09 19.95 5.90
CA PRO A 6 2.95 19.71 5.03
C PRO A 6 3.25 18.56 4.06
N SER A 7 2.28 17.66 3.90
CA SER A 7 1.86 17.11 2.60
C SER A 7 2.99 16.71 1.62
N GLY A 8 3.84 15.75 1.98
CA GLY A 8 4.90 15.34 1.05
C GLY A 8 5.87 14.26 1.52
N CYS A 9 5.48 13.35 2.42
CA CYS A 9 6.31 12.19 2.72
C CYS A 9 6.35 11.30 1.47
N ARG A 10 7.36 11.49 0.61
CA ARG A 10 7.75 10.55 -0.44
C ARG A 10 7.64 9.15 0.16
N ARG A 11 6.94 8.23 -0.52
CA ARG A 11 6.95 6.80 -0.17
C ARG A 11 8.41 6.42 0.04
N GLN A 12 8.80 6.15 1.28
CA GLN A 12 10.18 5.82 1.60
C GLN A 12 10.52 4.56 0.81
N PRO A 13 11.67 4.52 0.11
CA PRO A 13 12.09 3.32 -0.58
C PRO A 13 12.22 2.20 0.45
N THR A 14 11.44 1.14 0.28
CA THR A 14 11.52 -0.05 1.12
C THR A 14 12.99 -0.50 1.18
N PRO A 15 13.61 -0.60 2.37
CA PRO A 15 15.02 -0.95 2.49
C PRO A 15 15.29 -2.28 1.77
N ALA A 16 16.33 -2.26 0.92
CA ALA A 16 16.64 -3.37 0.03
C ALA A 16 17.93 -4.08 0.48
N VAL A 17 17.85 -5.39 0.68
CA VAL A 17 18.96 -6.23 1.14
C VAL A 17 19.31 -7.27 0.08
N PRO A 18 20.59 -7.46 -0.30
CA PRO A 18 20.99 -8.51 -1.22
C PRO A 18 20.70 -9.91 -0.66
N LEU A 19 20.33 -10.86 -1.53
CA LEU A 19 20.04 -12.25 -1.16
C LEU A 19 21.20 -12.92 -0.39
N ALA A 20 22.45 -12.59 -0.72
CA ALA A 20 23.63 -13.10 -0.03
C ALA A 20 23.69 -12.62 1.43
N ALA A 21 23.37 -11.35 1.69
CA ALA A 21 23.28 -10.81 3.04
C ALA A 21 22.06 -11.37 3.78
N ALA A 22 20.91 -11.49 3.08
CA ALA A 22 19.69 -12.02 3.65
C ALA A 22 19.83 -13.47 4.14
N LYS A 23 20.56 -14.34 3.42
CA LYS A 23 20.79 -15.73 3.84
C LYS A 23 21.55 -15.82 5.16
N ASN A 24 22.52 -14.94 5.40
CA ASN A 24 23.37 -14.98 6.59
C ASN A 24 22.74 -14.29 7.80
N GLN A 25 21.87 -13.31 7.58
CA GLN A 25 21.27 -12.47 8.63
C GLN A 25 19.75 -12.60 8.69
N LEU A 26 19.19 -13.71 8.19
CA LEU A 26 17.74 -13.88 8.07
C LEU A 26 17.03 -13.69 9.41
N SER A 27 17.56 -14.26 10.50
CA SER A 27 16.97 -14.13 11.83
C SER A 27 16.87 -12.67 12.29
N ALA A 28 17.87 -11.84 11.97
CA ALA A 28 17.85 -10.41 12.29
C ALA A 28 16.88 -9.62 11.40
N LEU A 29 16.76 -9.99 10.12
CA LEU A 29 15.78 -9.39 9.21
C LEU A 29 14.36 -9.72 9.64
N VAL A 30 14.09 -10.96 10.07
CA VAL A 30 12.78 -11.37 10.59
C VAL A 30 12.43 -10.57 11.84
N ALA A 31 13.34 -10.42 12.81
CA ALA A 31 13.09 -9.63 14.01
C ALA A 31 12.72 -8.16 13.70
N ARG A 32 13.34 -7.56 12.67
CA ARG A 32 12.98 -6.21 12.18
C ARG A 32 11.61 -6.18 11.52
N VAL A 33 11.29 -7.21 10.73
CA VAL A 33 10.00 -7.36 10.07
C VAL A 33 8.88 -7.58 11.09
N GLU A 34 9.13 -8.34 12.16
CA GLU A 34 8.19 -8.52 13.28
C GLU A 34 7.88 -7.20 14.01
N GLN A 35 8.81 -6.23 14.00
CA GLN A 35 8.59 -4.89 14.56
C GLN A 35 7.73 -3.97 13.66
N GLY A 36 7.32 -4.44 12.48
CA GLY A 36 6.50 -3.65 11.55
C GLY A 36 7.25 -3.13 10.32
N GLU A 37 8.53 -3.50 10.13
CA GLU A 37 9.33 -3.03 9.00
C GLU A 37 9.05 -3.88 7.72
N GLU A 38 8.93 -3.22 6.57
CA GLU A 38 8.92 -3.90 5.27
C GLU A 38 10.33 -3.92 4.67
N ILE A 39 10.82 -5.07 4.22
CA ILE A 39 12.18 -5.21 3.67
C ILE A 39 12.13 -5.92 2.32
N ALA A 40 12.75 -5.35 1.29
CA ALA A 40 12.89 -5.97 -0.02
C ALA A 40 14.18 -6.81 -0.09
N ILE A 41 14.10 -8.04 -0.57
CA ILE A 41 15.28 -8.85 -0.88
C ILE A 41 15.57 -8.73 -2.37
N THR A 42 16.81 -8.40 -2.71
CA THR A 42 17.28 -8.24 -4.09
C THR A 42 18.23 -9.35 -4.51
N ARG A 43 18.18 -9.75 -5.79
CA ARG A 43 19.20 -10.59 -6.42
C ARG A 43 19.84 -9.76 -7.54
N ARG A 44 21.14 -9.50 -7.44
CA ARG A 44 21.89 -8.66 -8.40
C ARG A 44 21.25 -7.27 -8.59
N GLY A 45 20.77 -6.66 -7.50
CA GLY A 45 20.12 -5.34 -7.51
C GLY A 45 18.66 -5.34 -7.94
N VAL A 46 18.10 -6.46 -8.42
CA VAL A 46 16.69 -6.57 -8.79
C VAL A 46 15.89 -7.09 -7.59
N PRO A 47 14.82 -6.40 -7.13
CA PRO A 47 13.96 -6.90 -6.06
C PRO A 47 13.25 -8.18 -6.51
N VAL A 48 13.42 -9.26 -5.75
CA VAL A 48 12.86 -10.58 -6.06
C VAL A 48 11.78 -11.00 -5.06
N VAL A 49 11.90 -10.57 -3.80
CA VAL A 49 10.98 -10.91 -2.72
C VAL A 49 10.83 -9.69 -1.80
N ARG A 50 9.70 -9.57 -1.10
CA ARG A 50 9.50 -8.62 -0.01
C ARG A 50 9.09 -9.36 1.26
N LEU A 51 9.82 -9.16 2.33
CA LEU A 51 9.45 -9.57 3.68
C LEU A 51 8.53 -8.51 4.26
N VAL A 52 7.39 -8.95 4.79
CA VAL A 52 6.40 -8.10 5.46
C VAL A 52 6.01 -8.76 6.78
N PRO A 53 5.66 -7.97 7.81
CA PRO A 53 5.21 -8.52 9.09
C PRO A 53 4.00 -9.41 8.87
N GLU A 54 3.98 -10.55 9.56
CA GLU A 54 2.81 -11.44 9.57
C GLU A 54 1.77 -11.01 10.61
N SER A 55 2.06 -9.96 11.40
CA SER A 55 1.21 -9.47 12.48
C SER A 55 -0.17 -8.97 12.00
N GLY A 56 -1.16 -9.84 12.18
CA GLY A 56 -2.50 -9.52 12.70
C GLY A 56 -3.45 -8.81 11.75
N GLU A 57 -4.29 -9.60 11.06
CA GLU A 57 -5.59 -9.27 10.43
C GLU A 57 -5.60 -8.21 9.32
N ARG A 58 -4.68 -7.24 9.34
CA ARG A 58 -4.77 -6.06 8.49
C ARG A 58 -4.13 -6.22 7.13
N ASN A 59 -3.28 -7.22 6.84
CA ASN A 59 -2.54 -7.28 5.56
C ASN A 59 -2.43 -8.66 4.88
N GLY A 60 -3.01 -9.72 5.45
CA GLY A 60 -3.18 -11.00 4.73
C GLY A 60 -4.10 -10.86 3.51
N PRO A 61 -4.18 -11.84 2.59
CA PRO A 61 -5.10 -11.79 1.44
C PRO A 61 -6.56 -11.55 1.87
N ALA A 62 -6.99 -12.10 3.01
CA ALA A 62 -8.29 -11.82 3.62
C ALA A 62 -8.41 -10.35 4.08
N GLY A 63 -7.45 -9.83 4.84
CA GLY A 63 -7.42 -8.44 5.28
C GLY A 63 -7.27 -7.42 4.16
N ARG A 64 -6.61 -7.78 3.04
CA ARG A 64 -6.56 -6.93 1.84
C ARG A 64 -7.94 -6.83 1.21
N HIS A 65 -8.63 -7.95 1.06
CA HIS A 65 -9.96 -7.97 0.48
C HIS A 65 -10.95 -7.17 1.33
N GLU A 66 -10.94 -7.39 2.65
CA GLU A 66 -11.79 -6.66 3.59
C GLU A 66 -11.53 -5.15 3.55
N ARG A 67 -10.26 -4.71 3.51
CA ARG A 67 -9.92 -3.30 3.34
C ARG A 67 -10.42 -2.72 2.02
N VAL A 68 -10.33 -3.48 0.93
CA VAL A 68 -10.82 -3.05 -0.38
C VAL A 68 -12.34 -2.91 -0.35
N VAL A 69 -13.05 -3.86 0.26
CA VAL A 69 -14.50 -3.80 0.44
C VAL A 69 -14.89 -2.57 1.26
N LEU A 70 -14.30 -2.36 2.44
CA LEU A 70 -14.59 -1.20 3.29
C LEU A 70 -14.25 0.13 2.59
N ALA A 71 -13.14 0.19 1.86
CA ALA A 71 -12.77 1.39 1.10
C ALA A 71 -13.79 1.69 -0.02
N LEU A 72 -14.24 0.65 -0.74
CA LEU A 72 -15.25 0.79 -1.79
C LEU A 72 -16.62 1.18 -1.22
N GLU A 73 -17.03 0.60 -0.10
CA GLU A 73 -18.26 1.00 0.60
C GLU A 73 -18.22 2.47 1.00
N ARG A 74 -17.08 2.92 1.55
CA ARG A 74 -16.87 4.33 1.90
C ARG A 74 -16.97 5.25 0.67
N LEU A 75 -16.41 4.84 -0.46
CA LEU A 75 -16.52 5.60 -1.71
C LEU A 75 -17.96 5.63 -2.25
N GLN A 76 -18.71 4.53 -2.13
CA GLN A 76 -20.12 4.49 -2.51
C GLN A 76 -20.99 5.42 -1.66
N GLN A 77 -20.74 5.47 -0.35
CA GLN A 77 -21.41 6.41 0.56
C GLN A 77 -21.09 7.87 0.21
N LEU A 78 -19.83 8.17 -0.14
CA LEU A 78 -19.48 9.51 -0.60
C LEU A 78 -20.14 9.86 -1.93
N ARG A 79 -20.25 8.87 -2.83
CA ARG A 79 -20.93 9.05 -4.13
C ARG A 79 -22.42 9.35 -3.98
N SER A 80 -23.12 8.77 -3.01
CA SER A 80 -24.59 8.97 -2.90
C SER A 80 -25.00 10.41 -2.62
N GLY A 81 -24.09 11.25 -2.11
CA GLY A 81 -24.29 12.70 -1.93
C GLY A 81 -23.85 13.58 -3.10
N VAL A 82 -23.31 13.01 -4.18
CA VAL A 82 -22.82 13.78 -5.35
C VAL A 82 -23.85 13.74 -6.47
N VAL A 83 -24.54 14.85 -6.68
CA VAL A 83 -25.37 15.06 -7.87
C VAL A 83 -24.46 15.60 -8.97
N LEU A 84 -24.29 14.83 -10.03
CA LEU A 84 -23.63 15.31 -11.25
C LEU A 84 -24.61 16.20 -12.01
N GLU A 85 -24.16 17.38 -12.42
CA GLU A 85 -25.00 18.38 -13.09
C GLU A 85 -25.25 17.91 -14.54
N GLY A 86 -26.36 17.20 -14.77
CA GLY A 86 -26.77 16.71 -16.09
C GLY A 86 -27.18 15.23 -16.10
N ASP A 87 -27.59 14.74 -17.26
CA ASP A 87 -27.91 13.33 -17.47
C ASP A 87 -26.61 12.51 -17.52
N LEU A 88 -26.43 11.62 -16.53
CA LEU A 88 -25.29 10.70 -16.44
C LEU A 88 -25.04 9.93 -17.75
N GLY A 89 -26.11 9.58 -18.48
CA GLY A 89 -26.01 8.85 -19.73
C GLY A 89 -25.41 9.68 -20.87
N LEU A 90 -25.61 11.00 -20.86
CA LEU A 90 -25.01 11.90 -21.84
C LEU A 90 -23.54 12.17 -21.51
N ILE A 91 -23.24 12.46 -20.25
CA ILE A 91 -21.88 12.76 -19.77
C ILE A 91 -20.94 11.55 -19.94
N ALA A 92 -21.42 10.34 -19.65
CA ALA A 92 -20.60 9.13 -19.78
C ALA A 92 -20.27 8.78 -21.24
N ARG A 93 -21.13 9.17 -22.19
CA ARG A 93 -20.91 8.98 -23.62
C ARG A 93 -19.94 10.01 -24.18
N GLU A 94 -20.07 11.26 -23.77
CA GLU A 94 -19.21 12.37 -24.20
C GLU A 94 -17.72 12.14 -23.85
N GLY A 95 -17.42 11.43 -22.75
CA GLY A 95 -16.04 11.07 -22.40
C GLY A 95 -15.48 9.80 -23.04
N LEU A 96 -16.29 9.07 -23.82
CA LEU A 96 -15.88 7.84 -24.52
C LEU A 96 -15.43 8.11 -25.97
N ASP A 97 -15.76 9.28 -26.51
CA ASP A 97 -15.31 9.81 -27.80
C ASP A 97 -13.98 10.59 -27.66
#